data_AF-A0A847D8D9-F1
#
_entry.id   AF-A0A847D8D9-F1
#
_cell.length_a   1.000
_cell.length_b   1.000
_cell.length_c   1.000
_cell.angle_alpha   90.00
_cell.angle_beta   90.00
_cell.angle_gamma   90.00
#
_symmetry.space_group_name_H-M   'P 1'
#
loop_
_entity.id
_entity.type
_entity.pdbx_description
1 polymer ?
#
loop_
_entity_poly.entity_id
_entity_poly.type
_entity_poly.pdbx_seq_one_letter_code
_entity_poly.pdbx_strand_id
1 'polypeptide(L)'
;MRYDREIAFVTEGARTYDEATGDYITMPAEKIIRSAHVSDMGLEQMNLLYGKVVEQAKVVRIQGAGPNDFDYIEIDGDSYSVTLMRRLR
;
A
#
# COMPACT_ATOMS: atom_id res chain seq x y z
N MET A 1 19.38 -5.13 6.51
CA MET A 1 18.16 -4.74 5.76
C MET A 1 18.47 -3.45 5.04
N ARG A 2 18.38 -3.42 3.70
CA ARG A 2 18.69 -2.23 2.88
C ARG A 2 17.40 -1.68 2.26
N TYR A 3 17.07 -0.42 2.51
CA TYR A 3 15.88 0.25 1.97
C TYR A 3 16.13 0.70 0.52
N ASP A 4 16.36 -0.25 -0.38
CA ASP A 4 16.80 0.01 -1.76
C ASP A 4 15.62 0.12 -2.75
N ARG A 5 14.41 -0.27 -2.33
CA ARG A 5 13.22 -0.18 -3.18
C ARG A 5 12.36 1.01 -2.80
N GLU A 6 11.78 1.65 -3.80
CA GLU A 6 10.77 2.68 -3.59
C GLU A 6 9.38 2.05 -3.68
N ILE A 7 8.51 2.47 -2.77
CA ILE A 7 7.09 2.14 -2.79
C ILE A 7 6.30 3.45 -2.80
N ALA A 8 5.14 3.45 -3.44
CA ALA A 8 4.21 4.57 -3.38
C ALA A 8 2.99 4.18 -2.56
N PHE A 9 2.66 4.96 -1.53
CA PHE A 9 1.35 4.90 -0.88
C PHE A 9 0.40 5.74 -1.71
N VAL A 10 -0.69 5.14 -2.16
CA VAL A 10 -1.67 5.80 -3.02
C VAL A 10 -2.97 5.99 -2.26
N THR A 11 -3.43 7.22 -2.25
CA THR A 11 -4.76 7.60 -1.77
C THR A 11 -5.58 8.01 -2.98
N GLU A 12 -6.65 7.27 -3.27
CA GLU A 12 -7.52 7.58 -4.40
C GLU A 12 -8.21 8.92 -4.14
N GLY A 13 -8.24 9.76 -5.17
CA GLY A 13 -8.93 11.03 -5.06
C GLY A 13 -10.43 10.81 -4.92
N ALA A 14 -11.04 11.53 -3.98
CA ALA A 14 -12.48 11.48 -3.79
C ALA A 14 -13.21 11.84 -5.10
N ARG A 15 -14.24 11.05 -5.41
CA ARG A 15 -15.21 11.37 -6.45
C ARG A 15 -16.36 12.12 -5.82
N THR A 16 -16.39 13.42 -6.04
CA THR A 16 -17.47 14.28 -5.55
C THR A 16 -18.38 14.62 -6.71
N TYR A 17 -19.69 14.42 -6.51
CA TYR A 17 -20.68 14.90 -7.45
C TYR A 17 -20.78 16.42 -7.34
N ASP A 18 -20.61 17.10 -8.46
CA ASP A 18 -20.75 18.55 -8.54
C ASP A 18 -22.17 18.90 -8.99
N GLU A 19 -22.98 19.37 -8.05
CA GLU A 19 -24.39 19.69 -8.29
C GLU A 19 -24.59 20.84 -9.29
N ALA A 20 -23.58 21.67 -9.52
CA ALA A 20 -23.65 22.82 -10.42
C ALA A 20 -23.45 22.41 -11.89
N THR A 21 -22.61 21.43 -12.16
CA THR A 21 -22.33 20.91 -13.51
C THR A 21 -23.06 19.61 -13.84
N GLY A 22 -23.56 18.90 -12.82
CA GLY A 22 -24.17 17.59 -12.95
C GLY A 22 -23.14 16.46 -13.21
N ASP A 23 -21.87 16.74 -12.98
CA ASP A 23 -20.74 15.89 -13.34
C ASP A 23 -19.99 15.38 -12.09
N TYR A 24 -19.22 14.31 -12.26
CA TYR A 24 -18.40 13.77 -11.16
C TYR A 24 -16.98 14.31 -11.24
N ILE A 25 -16.60 15.17 -10.29
CA ILE A 25 -15.23 15.65 -10.17
C ILE A 25 -14.42 14.59 -9.45
N THR A 26 -13.43 14.03 -10.14
CA THR A 26 -12.44 13.13 -9.54
C THR A 26 -11.25 13.97 -9.10
N MET A 27 -10.99 14.03 -7.80
CA MET A 27 -9.77 14.65 -7.30
C MET A 27 -8.55 13.85 -7.80
N PRO A 28 -7.39 14.50 -8.01
CA PRO A 28 -6.17 13.77 -8.31
C PRO A 28 -5.80 12.85 -7.14
N ALA A 29 -5.37 11.63 -7.45
CA ALA A 29 -4.87 10.70 -6.44
C ALA A 29 -3.57 11.24 -5.82
N GLU A 30 -3.45 11.13 -4.50
CA GLU A 30 -2.22 11.49 -3.78
C GLU A 30 -1.28 10.29 -3.74
N LYS A 31 -0.01 10.51 -4.07
CA LYS A 31 1.03 9.47 -4.04
C LYS A 31 2.18 9.90 -3.16
N ILE A 32 2.44 9.13 -2.10
CA ILE A 32 3.55 9.37 -1.16
C ILE A 32 4.62 8.30 -1.39
N ILE A 33 5.76 8.71 -1.95
CA ILE A 33 6.88 7.80 -2.22
C ILE A 33 7.75 7.66 -0.96
N ARG A 34 8.11 6.41 -0.62
CA ARG A 34 9.00 6.08 0.48
C ARG A 34 9.97 4.97 0.10
N SER A 35 11.17 5.03 0.66
CA SER A 35 12.12 3.93 0.57
C SER A 35 11.74 2.82 1.56
N ALA A 36 11.64 1.61 1.05
CA ALA A 36 11.24 0.41 1.75
C ALA A 36 12.21 -0.75 1.46
N HIS A 37 12.28 -1.67 2.41
CA HIS A 37 12.82 -3.00 2.21
C HIS A 37 11.67 -3.95 1.94
N VAL A 38 11.59 -4.41 0.69
CA VAL A 38 10.59 -5.38 0.23
C VAL A 38 11.19 -6.78 0.30
N SER A 39 10.45 -7.73 0.84
CA SER A 39 10.83 -9.15 0.87
C SER A 39 9.61 -10.02 0.63
N ASP A 40 9.80 -11.17 0.03
CA ASP A 40 8.69 -12.12 -0.12
C ASP A 40 8.33 -12.73 1.23
N MET A 41 7.02 -12.94 1.44
CA MET A 41 6.51 -13.55 2.65
C MET A 41 6.73 -15.06 2.58
N GLY A 42 7.29 -15.65 3.64
CA GLY A 42 7.48 -17.11 3.69
C GLY A 42 6.14 -17.85 3.75
N LEU A 43 6.05 -19.01 3.12
CA LEU A 43 4.85 -19.87 3.08
C LEU A 43 4.28 -20.16 4.49
N GLU A 44 5.15 -20.33 5.48
CA GLU A 44 4.76 -20.57 6.88
C GLU A 44 4.02 -19.37 7.48
N GLN A 45 4.49 -18.14 7.22
CA GLN A 45 3.80 -16.94 7.68
C GLN A 45 2.48 -16.73 6.93
N MET A 46 2.42 -17.04 5.63
CA MET A 46 1.20 -16.91 4.84
C MET A 46 0.09 -17.82 5.39
N ASN A 47 0.43 -19.08 5.68
CA ASN A 47 -0.51 -20.03 6.23
C ASN A 47 -1.00 -19.59 7.62
N LEU A 48 -0.09 -19.08 8.47
CA LEU A 48 -0.46 -18.57 9.80
C LEU A 48 -1.39 -17.34 9.75
N LEU A 49 -1.17 -16.41 8.82
CA LEU A 49 -1.93 -15.15 8.73
C LEU A 49 -3.22 -15.28 7.92
N TYR A 50 -3.23 -16.11 6.89
CA TYR A 50 -4.33 -16.18 5.93
C TYR A 50 -5.04 -17.54 5.90
N GLY A 51 -4.50 -18.58 6.56
CA GLY A 51 -5.01 -19.96 6.50
C GLY A 51 -4.91 -20.60 5.11
N LYS A 52 -4.29 -19.90 4.16
CA LYS A 52 -4.10 -20.29 2.76
C LYS A 52 -2.76 -19.76 2.27
N VAL A 53 -2.20 -20.44 1.27
CA VAL A 53 -1.05 -19.91 0.55
C VAL A 53 -1.57 -18.80 -0.38
N VAL A 54 -1.17 -17.57 -0.11
CA VAL A 54 -1.44 -16.43 -0.99
C VAL A 54 -0.18 -16.21 -1.80
N GLU A 55 -0.21 -16.55 -3.08
CA GLU A 55 0.90 -16.29 -3.99
C GLU A 55 1.17 -14.77 -4.02
N GLN A 56 2.46 -14.40 -4.12
CA GLN A 56 2.92 -13.00 -4.21
C GLN A 56 2.70 -12.10 -2.98
N ALA A 57 2.41 -12.64 -1.79
CA ALA A 57 2.40 -11.82 -0.59
C ALA A 57 3.81 -11.27 -0.28
N LYS A 58 3.90 -9.96 -0.04
CA LYS A 58 5.15 -9.26 0.24
C LYS A 58 5.14 -8.63 1.62
N VAL A 59 6.27 -8.71 2.30
CA VAL A 59 6.54 -8.01 3.55
C VAL A 59 7.32 -6.74 3.22
N VAL A 60 6.69 -5.61 3.48
CA VAL A 60 7.26 -4.29 3.24
C VAL A 60 7.65 -3.68 4.59
N ARG A 61 8.91 -3.27 4.72
CA ARG A 61 9.41 -2.55 5.88
C ARG A 61 9.86 -1.16 5.45
N ILE A 62 9.30 -0.12 6.04
CA ILE A 62 9.69 1.28 5.79
C ILE A 62 10.49 1.82 6.97
N GLN A 63 11.27 2.87 6.72
CA GLN A 63 11.95 3.60 7.78
C GLN A 63 11.00 4.64 8.38
N GLY A 64 10.82 4.62 9.71
CA GLY A 64 9.94 5.54 10.42
C GLY A 64 8.46 5.13 10.37
N ALA A 65 7.57 6.11 10.54
CA ALA A 65 6.13 5.90 10.43
C ALA A 65 5.68 6.11 8.98
N GLY A 66 4.88 5.19 8.46
CA GLY A 66 4.18 5.37 7.19
C GLY A 66 3.01 6.35 7.32
N PRO A 67 2.43 6.79 6.20
CA PRO A 67 1.13 7.46 6.25
C PRO A 67 0.11 6.51 6.89
N ASN A 68 -0.79 7.07 7.71
CA ASN A 68 -1.86 6.28 8.36
C ASN A 68 -3.06 6.09 7.43
N ASP A 69 -3.24 6.99 6.45
CA ASP A 69 -4.41 7.05 5.57
C ASP A 69 -3.94 6.91 4.12
N PHE A 70 -4.16 5.72 3.55
CA PHE A 70 -3.91 5.37 2.16
C PHE A 70 -4.79 4.17 1.77
N ASP A 71 -5.11 4.02 0.49
CA ASP A 71 -5.97 2.94 -0.01
C ASP A 71 -5.17 1.68 -0.36
N TYR A 72 -4.05 1.86 -1.08
CA TYR A 72 -3.16 0.78 -1.48
C TYR A 72 -1.71 1.25 -1.62
N ILE A 73 -0.80 0.29 -1.81
CA ILE A 73 0.60 0.59 -2.11
C ILE A 73 0.97 0.08 -3.49
N GLU A 74 1.77 0.84 -4.24
CA GLU A 74 2.39 0.39 -5.47
C GLU A 74 3.86 0.02 -5.20
N ILE A 75 4.27 -1.15 -5.70
CA ILE A 75 5.64 -1.66 -5.62
C ILE A 75 6.03 -2.12 -7.02
N ASP A 76 7.06 -1.51 -7.61
CA ASP A 76 7.54 -1.82 -8.97
C ASP A 76 6.45 -1.76 -10.07
N GLY A 77 5.38 -0.98 -9.85
CA GLY A 77 4.25 -0.83 -10.79
C GLY A 77 3.08 -1.80 -10.54
N ASP A 78 3.23 -2.75 -9.62
CA ASP A 78 2.14 -3.61 -9.16
C ASP A 78 1.44 -3.00 -7.95
N SER A 79 0.10 -3.05 -7.95
CA SER A 79 -0.73 -2.54 -6.84
C SER A 79 -1.01 -3.65 -5.82
N TYR A 80 -0.81 -3.34 -4.54
CA TYR A 80 -1.01 -4.25 -3.42
C TYR A 80 -1.91 -3.63 -2.35
N SER A 81 -2.91 -4.40 -1.90
CA SER A 81 -3.70 -4.05 -0.73
C SER A 81 -2.95 -4.40 0.56
N VAL A 82 -2.95 -3.50 1.55
CA VAL A 82 -2.30 -3.74 2.84
C VAL A 82 -3.27 -4.41 3.80
N THR A 83 -2.99 -5.67 4.16
CA THR A 83 -3.83 -6.39 5.13
C THR A 83 -3.41 -6.20 6.58
N LEU A 84 -2.10 -6.05 6.83
CA LEU A 84 -1.56 -5.89 8.18
C LEU A 84 -0.49 -4.82 8.17
N MET A 85 -0.74 -3.73 8.88
CA MET A 85 0.29 -2.76 9.24
C MET A 85 0.66 -2.94 10.71
N ARG A 86 1.96 -3.09 10.99
CA ARG A 86 2.46 -3.17 12.36
C ARG A 86 3.61 -2.20 12.54
N ARG A 87 3.47 -1.30 13.50
CA ARG A 87 4.56 -0.46 13.97
C ARG A 87 5.45 -1.27 14.90
N LEU A 88 6.71 -1.46 14.51
CA LEU A 88 7.73 -2.00 15.40
C LEU A 88 8.16 -0.85 16.34
N ARG A 89 8.05 -1.08 17.65
CA ARG A 89 8.43 -0.13 18.70
C ARG A 89 9.89 -0.35 19.09
#